data_AF-A0A3M1D8S9-F1
#
_entry.id   AF-A0A3M1D8S9-F1
#
_cell.length_a   1.000
_cell.length_b   1.000
_cell.length_c   1.000
_cell.angle_alpha   90.00
_cell.angle_beta   90.00
_cell.angle_gamma   90.00
#
_symmetry.space_group_name_H-M   'P 1'
#
loop_
_entity.id
_entity.type
_entity.pdbx_description
1 polymer ?
#
loop_
_entity_poly.entity_id
_entity_poly.type
_entity_poly.pdbx_seq_one_letter_code
_entity_poly.pdbx_strand_id
1 'polypeptide(L)'
;MQKKYELVKVKCSHCHTLARVINSNYALPDEWKRYIKRMRHKPGSGIKKKEAKQIWEFLVYDSKVRKKDLIKQKMAEADSTAAAKKK
;
A
#
# COMPACT_ATOMS: atom_id res chain seq x y z
N MET A 1 -7.55 -0.28 14.46
CA MET A 1 -6.77 0.26 13.32
C MET A 1 -6.11 1.61 13.60
N GLN A 2 -6.65 2.45 14.49
CA GLN A 2 -6.10 3.77 14.85
C GLN A 2 -4.59 3.79 15.13
N LYS A 3 -4.06 2.89 15.97
CA LYS A 3 -2.63 2.83 16.28
C LYS A 3 -1.73 2.63 15.04
N LYS A 4 -2.21 1.88 14.04
CA LYS A 4 -1.47 1.68 12.78
C LYS A 4 -1.55 2.90 11.87
N TYR A 5 -2.68 3.63 11.90
CA TYR A 5 -2.81 4.91 11.23
C TYR A 5 -1.81 5.94 11.78
N GLU A 6 -1.65 6.04 13.10
CA GLU A 6 -0.65 6.94 13.68
C GLU A 6 0.77 6.60 13.23
N LEU A 7 1.11 5.31 13.17
CA LEU A 7 2.40 4.88 12.63
C LEU A 7 2.58 5.27 11.15
N VAL A 8 1.53 5.14 10.34
CA VAL A 8 1.54 5.57 8.93
C VAL A 8 1.71 7.08 8.83
N LYS A 9 0.97 7.86 9.65
CA LYS A 9 1.08 9.31 9.72
C LYS A 9 2.51 9.74 10.00
N VAL A 10 3.15 9.20 11.04
CA VAL A 10 4.52 9.57 11.42
C VAL A 10 5.56 9.11 10.38
N LYS A 11 5.53 7.83 9.96
CA LYS A 11 6.59 7.26 9.13
C LYS A 11 6.49 7.70 7.67
N CYS A 12 5.27 7.80 7.13
CA CYS A 12 5.07 8.14 5.72
C CYS A 12 5.06 9.65 5.45
N SER A 13 4.96 10.50 6.49
CA SER A 13 5.11 11.96 6.34
C SER A 13 6.55 12.45 6.43
N HIS A 14 7.51 11.58 6.77
CA HIS A 14 8.90 11.96 7.02
C HIS A 14 9.62 12.48 5.76
N CYS A 15 9.31 11.93 4.58
CA CYS A 15 10.01 12.28 3.33
C CYS A 15 9.13 13.00 2.30
N HIS A 16 7.81 12.97 2.46
CA HIS A 16 6.83 13.59 1.57
C HIS A 16 5.49 13.73 2.29
N THR A 17 4.51 14.39 1.67
CA THR A 17 3.18 14.52 2.29
C THR A 17 2.49 13.17 2.50
N LEU A 18 1.69 13.06 3.57
CA LEU A 18 0.93 11.85 3.88
C LEU A 18 -0.06 11.49 2.75
N ALA A 19 -0.55 12.49 2.02
CA ALA A 19 -1.45 12.29 0.88
C ALA A 19 -0.87 11.33 -0.17
N ARG A 20 0.46 11.30 -0.37
CA ARG A 20 1.11 10.43 -1.35
C ARG A 20 0.85 8.95 -1.11
N VAL A 21 0.72 8.52 0.14
CA VAL A 21 0.38 7.13 0.47
C VAL A 21 -1.14 6.95 0.57
N ILE A 22 -1.87 7.85 1.23
CA ILE A 22 -3.31 7.69 1.47
C ILE A 22 -4.14 7.74 0.17
N ASN A 23 -3.76 8.61 -0.77
CA ASN A 23 -4.47 8.82 -2.03
C ASN A 23 -3.81 8.15 -3.23
N SER A 24 -2.88 7.21 -2.99
CA SER A 24 -2.20 6.48 -4.07
C SER A 24 -3.19 5.66 -4.91
N ASN A 25 -2.79 5.33 -6.14
CA ASN A 25 -3.53 4.39 -6.99
C ASN A 25 -3.18 2.91 -6.70
N TYR A 26 -2.77 2.60 -5.46
CA TYR A 26 -2.56 1.22 -5.01
C TYR A 26 -3.76 0.75 -4.20
N ALA A 27 -4.18 -0.49 -4.44
CA ALA A 27 -5.30 -1.08 -3.72
C ALA A 27 -5.08 -2.54 -3.34
N LEU A 28 -4.28 -3.28 -4.10
CA LEU A 28 -4.10 -4.71 -3.86
C LEU A 28 -2.98 -4.98 -2.84
N PRO A 29 -3.08 -6.08 -2.05
CA PRO A 29 -2.09 -6.41 -1.03
C PRO A 29 -0.65 -6.52 -1.55
N ASP A 30 -0.45 -7.09 -2.73
CA ASP A 30 0.88 -7.27 -3.32
C ASP A 30 1.49 -5.96 -3.84
N GLU A 31 0.66 -5.07 -4.39
CA GLU A 31 1.09 -3.72 -4.76
C GLU A 31 1.62 -2.98 -3.53
N TRP A 32 0.85 -3.00 -2.44
CA TRP A 32 1.24 -2.38 -1.19
C TRP A 32 2.50 -3.00 -0.60
N LYS A 33 2.61 -4.34 -0.62
CA LYS A 33 3.78 -5.05 -0.10
C LYS A 33 5.05 -4.61 -0.84
N ARG A 34 5.00 -4.53 -2.17
CA ARG A 34 6.11 -4.05 -3.00
C ARG A 34 6.43 -2.58 -2.72
N TYR A 35 5.40 -1.73 -2.66
CA TYR A 35 5.55 -0.29 -2.43
C TYR A 35 6.22 0.00 -1.07
N ILE A 36 5.73 -0.61 0.01
CA ILE A 36 6.27 -0.42 1.36
C ILE A 36 7.66 -1.01 1.48
N LYS A 37 7.94 -2.16 0.83
CA LYS A 37 9.31 -2.68 0.73
C LYS A 37 10.23 -1.64 0.09
N ARG A 38 9.82 -0.97 -0.99
CA ARG A 38 10.63 0.06 -1.64
C ARG A 38 10.89 1.26 -0.72
N MET A 39 9.87 1.79 -0.04
CA MET A 39 10.03 2.94 0.87
C MET A 39 10.94 2.61 2.05
N ARG A 40 10.84 1.38 2.60
CA ARG A 40 11.70 0.91 3.68
C ARG A 40 13.19 0.94 3.33
N HIS A 41 13.57 0.58 2.11
CA HIS A 41 14.97 0.56 1.70
C HIS A 41 15.50 1.91 1.22
N LYS A 42 14.69 2.98 1.24
CA LYS A 42 15.23 4.31 0.97
C LYS A 42 16.18 4.74 2.10
N PRO A 43 17.35 5.33 1.78
CA PRO A 43 18.24 5.89 2.79
C PRO A 43 17.49 6.85 3.70
N GLY A 44 17.71 6.74 5.01
CA GLY A 44 17.06 7.61 6.00
C GLY A 44 15.57 7.35 6.23
N SER A 45 14.98 6.26 5.72
CA SER A 45 13.54 5.99 5.92
C SER A 45 13.16 5.73 7.39
N GLY A 46 14.08 5.15 8.17
CA GLY A 46 13.83 4.81 9.57
C GLY A 46 12.68 3.80 9.79
N ILE A 47 12.25 3.07 8.75
CA ILE A 47 11.15 2.10 8.83
C ILE A 47 11.72 0.71 9.16
N LYS A 48 11.38 0.17 10.34
CA LYS A 48 11.75 -1.20 10.76
C LYS A 48 10.87 -2.25 10.08
N LYS A 49 11.32 -3.50 10.04
CA LYS A 49 10.57 -4.63 9.43
C LYS A 49 9.17 -4.81 10.05
N LYS A 50 9.05 -4.68 11.38
CA LYS A 50 7.77 -4.77 12.11
C LYS A 50 6.84 -3.61 11.76
N GLU A 51 7.36 -2.39 11.72
CA GLU A 51 6.60 -1.19 11.35
C GLU A 51 6.11 -1.28 9.89
N ALA A 52 6.96 -1.75 8.98
CA ALA A 52 6.58 -1.98 7.58
C ALA A 52 5.39 -2.94 7.45
N LYS A 53 5.34 -4.00 8.27
CA LYS A 53 4.19 -4.92 8.30
C LYS A 53 2.92 -4.21 8.79
N GLN A 54 3.02 -3.41 9.86
CA GLN A 54 1.87 -2.68 10.41
C GLN A 54 1.34 -1.61 9.45
N ILE A 55 2.24 -0.89 8.76
CA ILE A 55 1.90 0.07 7.72
C ILE A 55 1.17 -0.64 6.56
N TRP A 56 1.71 -1.77 6.09
CA TRP A 56 1.06 -2.58 5.05
C TRP A 56 -0.33 -3.06 5.46
N GLU A 57 -0.49 -3.58 6.68
CA GLU A 57 -1.79 -4.03 7.20
C GLU A 57 -2.83 -2.90 7.23
N PHE A 58 -2.42 -1.68 7.61
CA PHE A 58 -3.31 -0.52 7.57
C PHE A 58 -3.70 -0.16 6.14
N LEU A 59 -2.74 -0.06 5.21
CA LEU A 59 -3.01 0.38 3.84
C LEU A 59 -3.89 -0.61 3.08
N VAL A 60 -3.74 -1.92 3.33
CA VAL A 60 -4.64 -2.94 2.79
C VAL A 60 -6.05 -2.77 3.36
N TYR A 61 -6.19 -2.56 4.67
CA TYR A 61 -7.49 -2.31 5.29
C TYR A 61 -8.14 -1.04 4.74
N ASP A 62 -7.39 0.05 4.68
CA ASP A 62 -7.82 1.35 4.19
C ASP A 62 -8.28 1.29 2.72
N SER A 63 -7.52 0.60 1.85
CA SER A 63 -7.93 0.34 0.47
C SER A 63 -9.24 -0.46 0.39
N LYS A 64 -9.44 -1.48 1.23
CA LYS A 64 -10.68 -2.26 1.26
C LYS A 64 -11.90 -1.41 1.67
N VAL A 65 -11.69 -0.46 2.57
CA VAL A 65 -12.77 0.41 3.07
C VAL A 65 -13.08 1.53 2.08
N ARG A 66 -12.06 2.26 1.60
CA ARG A 66 -12.23 3.51 0.83
C ARG A 66 -12.07 3.37 -0.69
N LYS A 67 -11.46 2.29 -1.18
CA LYS A 67 -11.08 2.13 -2.61
C LYS A 67 -11.72 0.89 -3.25
N LYS A 68 -12.98 0.60 -2.92
CA LYS A 68 -13.70 -0.60 -3.38
C LYS A 68 -13.74 -0.71 -4.90
N ASP A 69 -14.04 0.38 -5.59
CA ASP A 69 -14.14 0.37 -7.05
C ASP A 69 -12.78 0.19 -7.72
N LEU A 70 -11.73 0.80 -7.15
CA LEU A 70 -10.37 0.58 -7.62
C LEU A 70 -9.91 -0.87 -7.42
N ILE A 71 -10.32 -1.54 -6.33
CA ILE A 71 -10.05 -2.97 -6.14
C ILE A 71 -10.74 -3.77 -7.25
N LYS A 72 -12.03 -3.53 -7.51
CA LYS A 72 -12.77 -4.23 -8.58
C LYS A 72 -12.09 -4.05 -9.93
N GLN A 73 -11.72 -2.81 -10.29
CA GLN A 73 -11.02 -2.50 -11.53
C GLN A 73 -9.70 -3.26 -11.63
N LYS A 74 -8.86 -3.20 -10.59
CA LYS A 74 -7.55 -3.88 -10.58
C LYS A 74 -7.65 -5.41 -10.58
N MET A 75 -8.68 -5.97 -9.95
CA MET A 75 -8.92 -7.41 -9.99
C MET A 75 -9.32 -7.86 -11.40
N ALA A 76 -10.24 -7.14 -12.04
CA ALA A 76 -10.64 -7.43 -13.43
C ALA A 76 -9.46 -7.31 -14.42
N GLU A 77 -8.59 -6.31 -14.24
CA GLU A 77 -7.35 -6.15 -15.01
C GLU A 77 -6.38 -7.32 -14.79
N ALA A 78 -6.21 -7.77 -13.55
CA ALA A 78 -5.33 -8.89 -13.19
C ALA A 78 -5.82 -10.21 -13.81
N ASP A 79 -7.13 -10.46 -13.82
CA ASP A 79 -7.72 -11.64 -14.43
C ASP A 79 -7.53 -11.64 -15.95
N SER A 80 -7.72 -10.47 -16.58
CA SER A 80 -7.51 -10.28 -18.03
C SER A 80 -6.05 -10.51 -18.44
N THR A 81 -5.09 -9.99 -17.65
CA THR A 81 -3.65 -10.21 -17.92
C THR A 81 -3.22 -11.66 -17.65
N ALA A 82 -3.85 -12.36 -16.70
CA ALA A 82 -3.58 -13.77 -16.47
C ALA A 82 -4.12 -14.65 -17.62
N ALA A 83 -5.27 -14.31 -18.20
CA ALA A 83 -5.82 -15.00 -19.37
C ALA A 83 -4.94 -14.79 -20.62
N ALA A 84 -4.43 -13.57 -20.83
CA ALA A 84 -3.57 -13.26 -21.98
C ALA A 84 -2.22 -14.01 -21.98
N LYS A 85 -1.66 -14.31 -20.80
CA LYS A 85 -0.39 -15.05 -20.67
C LYS A 85 -0.51 -16.57 -20.84
N LYS A 86 -1.73 -17.11 -20.93
CA LYS A 86 -1.99 -18.54 -21.12
C LYS A 86 -2.24 -18.93 -22.59
N LYS A 87 -2.31 -17.94 -23.49
CA LYS A 87 -2.26 -18.13 -24.95
C LYS A 87 -0.82 -17.97 -25.42
#